data_AF-A0A242LDF5-F1
#
_entry.id   AF-A0A242LDF5-F1
#
_cell.length_a   1.000
_cell.length_b   1.000
_cell.length_c   1.000
_cell.angle_alpha   90.00
_cell.angle_beta   90.00
_cell.angle_gamma   90.00
#
_symmetry.space_group_name_H-M   'P 1'
#
loop_
_entity.id
_entity.type
_entity.pdbx_description
1 polymer ?
#
loop_
_entity_poly.entity_id
_entity_poly.type
_entity_poly.pdbx_seq_one_letter_code
_entity_poly.pdbx_strand_id
1 'polypeptide(L)' 'MIKNNGDSIAIGICLGVAFGLIFDNLALGIALGVAIGAAGIFDSKKKAKNKGAKKD' A
#
# COMPACT_ATOMS: atom_id res chain seq x y z
N MET A 1 -4.21 21.88 9.95
CA MET A 1 -4.55 20.53 9.45
C MET A 1 -3.26 19.88 8.97
N ILE A 2 -2.76 18.88 9.70
CA ILE A 2 -1.53 18.19 9.35
C ILE A 2 -1.85 17.27 8.16
N LYS A 3 -1.35 17.61 6.97
CA LYS A 3 -1.55 16.81 5.75
C LYS A 3 -0.36 15.86 5.60
N ASN A 4 -0.50 14.66 6.16
CA ASN A 4 0.51 13.61 6.08
C ASN A 4 0.38 12.92 4.72
N ASN A 5 1.24 13.31 3.77
CA ASN A 5 1.23 12.74 2.41
C ASN A 5 1.71 11.27 2.35
N GLY A 6 1.98 10.62 3.50
CA GLY A 6 2.39 9.22 3.60
C GLY A 6 1.26 8.26 4.05
N ASP A 7 0.05 8.77 4.27
CA ASP A 7 -1.02 8.00 4.90
C ASP A 7 -1.52 6.83 4.03
N SER A 8 -1.45 6.94 2.71
CA SER A 8 -1.97 5.93 1.78
C SER A 8 -1.19 4.61 1.79
N ILE A 9 0.15 4.66 1.89
CA ILE A 9 0.99 3.46 2.05
C ILE A 9 0.79 2.85 3.43
N ALA A 10 0.72 3.68 4.48
CA ALA A 10 0.52 3.20 5.85
C ALA A 10 -0.83 2.46 6.01
N ILE A 11 -1.90 3.02 5.45
CA ILE A 11 -3.23 2.40 5.40
C ILE A 11 -3.19 1.11 4.57
N GLY A 12 -2.53 1.12 3.41
CA GLY A 12 -2.36 -0.06 2.57
C GLY A 12 -1.65 -1.21 3.28
N ILE A 13 -0.55 -0.93 4.01
CA ILE A 13 0.17 -1.95 4.78
C ILE A 13 -0.66 -2.47 5.96
N CYS A 14 -1.32 -1.60 6.74
CA CYS A 14 -2.17 -2.04 7.84
C CYS A 14 -3.32 -2.95 7.36
N LEU A 15 -3.99 -2.57 6.27
CA LEU A 15 -5.03 -3.41 5.66
C LEU A 15 -4.46 -4.72 5.11
N GLY A 16 -3.31 -4.66 4.41
CA GLY A 16 -2.64 -5.83 3.87
C GLY A 16 -2.25 -6.85 4.93
N VAL A 17 -1.70 -6.38 6.06
CA VAL A 17 -1.35 -7.24 7.20
C VAL A 17 -2.61 -7.85 7.83
N ALA A 18 -3.67 -7.07 8.03
CA ALA A 18 -4.93 -7.58 8.57
C ALA A 18 -5.54 -8.67 7.67
N PHE A 19 -5.60 -8.45 6.35
CA PHE A 19 -6.06 -9.48 5.41
C PHE A 19 -5.11 -10.68 5.35
N GLY A 20 -3.80 -10.45 5.39
CA GLY A 20 -2.80 -11.52 5.39
C GLY A 20 -2.93 -12.46 6.59
N LEU A 21 -3.30 -11.93 7.77
CA LEU A 21 -3.58 -12.72 8.96
C LEU A 21 -4.89 -13.51 8.83
N ILE A 22 -5.93 -12.92 8.24
CA ILE A 22 -7.23 -13.58 8.04
C ILE A 22 -7.11 -14.78 7.07
N PHE A 23 -6.33 -14.62 6.00
CA PHE A 23 -6.11 -15.67 5.01
C PHE A 23 -4.98 -16.63 5.37
N ASP A 24 -4.39 -16.48 6.56
CA ASP A 24 -3.19 -17.21 7.02
C ASP A 24 -2.04 -17.18 5.99
N ASN A 25 -2.03 -16.11 5.19
CA ASN A 25 -1.16 -15.95 4.03
C ASN A 25 -0.65 -14.50 3.99
N LEU A 26 0.26 -14.23 4.93
CA LEU A 26 0.82 -12.90 5.16
C LEU A 26 1.51 -12.34 3.91
N ALA A 27 2.12 -13.21 3.10
CA ALA A 27 2.78 -12.83 1.85
C ALA A 27 1.78 -12.21 0.85
N LEU A 28 0.62 -12.85 0.70
CA LEU A 28 -0.46 -12.37 -0.16
C LEU A 28 -1.06 -11.06 0.38
N GLY A 29 -1.31 -10.99 1.69
CA GLY A 29 -1.83 -9.80 2.34
C GLY A 29 -0.91 -8.58 2.20
N ILE A 30 0.38 -8.74 2.50
CA ILE A 30 1.36 -7.65 2.38
C ILE A 30 1.57 -7.28 0.91
N ALA A 31 1.65 -8.24 -0.02
CA ALA A 31 1.76 -7.94 -1.45
C ALA A 31 0.57 -7.13 -1.96
N LEU A 32 -0.66 -7.49 -1.56
CA LEU A 32 -1.87 -6.77 -1.93
C LEU A 32 -1.92 -5.39 -1.27
N GLY A 33 -1.61 -5.30 0.03
CA GLY A 33 -1.61 -4.05 0.78
C GLY A 33 -0.58 -3.04 0.28
N VAL A 34 0.63 -3.50 -0.04
CA VAL A 34 1.67 -2.67 -0.67
C VAL A 34 1.25 -2.28 -2.09
N ALA A 35 0.67 -3.20 -2.89
CA ALA A 35 0.19 -2.86 -4.22
C ALA A 35 -0.93 -1.81 -4.19
N ILE A 36 -1.91 -1.93 -3.29
CA ILE A 36 -3.02 -0.98 -3.12
C ILE A 36 -2.52 0.36 -2.56
N GLY A 37 -1.64 0.33 -1.56
CA GLY A 37 -1.03 1.53 -0.98
C GLY A 37 -0.13 2.27 -1.96
N ALA A 38 0.68 1.54 -2.74
CA ALA A 38 1.58 2.10 -3.76
C ALA A 38 0.84 2.56 -5.02
N ALA A 39 -0.27 1.91 -5.37
CA ALA A 39 -1.18 2.38 -6.42
C ALA A 39 -1.87 3.70 -6.04
N GLY A 40 -1.86 4.07 -4.75
CA GLY A 40 -2.40 5.34 -4.29
C GLY A 40 -3.92 5.40 -4.42
N ILE A 41 -4.63 4.27 -4.25
CA ILE A 41 -6.10 4.21 -4.34
C ILE A 41 -6.78 5.20 -3.37
N PHE A 42 -6.14 5.47 -2.23
CA PHE A 42 -6.60 6.43 -1.23
C PHE A 42 -5.98 7.83 -1.38
N ASP A 43 -5.07 8.02 -2.34
CA ASP A 43 -4.43 9.32 -2.61
C ASP A 43 -5.22 10.09 -3.66
N SER A 44 -6.25 10.83 -3.21
CA SER A 44 -7.07 11.64 -4.11
C SER A 44 -6.34 12.85 -4.73
N LYS A 45 -5.01 13.00 -4.63
CA LYS A 45 -4.32 14.16 -5.20
C LYS A 45 -2.81 14.01 -5.45
N LYS A 46 -2.32 12.99 -6.17
CA LYS A 46 -1.03 13.13 -6.89
C LYS A 46 -0.80 12.08 -7.98
N LYS A 47 -0.86 12.52 -9.24
CA LYS A 47 -0.19 11.85 -10.35
C LYS A 47 1.32 11.72 -10.05
N ALA A 48 1.86 10.52 -10.31
CA ALA A 48 3.26 10.17 -10.56
C ALA A 48 4.29 10.33 -9.42
N LYS A 49 4.85 9.19 -8.94
CA LYS A 49 6.31 8.91 -8.81
C LYS A 49 6.60 7.65 -7.95
N ASN A 50 6.65 6.45 -8.57
CA ASN A 50 7.49 5.27 -8.24
C ASN A 50 6.91 4.06 -9.02
N LYS A 51 7.47 3.44 -10.07
CA LYS A 51 8.86 3.09 -10.42
C LYS A 51 9.65 2.35 -9.33
N GLY A 52 8.99 1.41 -8.66
CA GLY A 52 9.61 0.40 -7.80
C GLY A 52 9.43 -1.05 -8.29
N ALA A 53 9.37 -1.28 -9.60
CA ALA A 53 9.65 -2.59 -10.19
C ALA A 53 10.90 -2.42 -11.06
N LYS A 54 12.07 -2.62 -10.44
CA LYS A 54 13.31 -2.91 -11.15
C LYS A 54 14.08 -3.97 -10.39
N LYS A 55 14.06 -5.18 -10.95
CA LYS A 55 15.02 -6.29 -10.83
C LYS A 55 14.46 -7.35 -11.79
N ASP A 56 14.95 -7.58 -13.00
CA ASP A 56 16.12 -7.13 -13.76
C ASP A 56 15.73 -7.13 -15.25
#